data_AF-A0A2H9Q5M9-F1
#
_entry.id   AF-A0A2H9Q5M9-F1
#
_cell.length_a   1.000
_cell.length_b   1.000
_cell.length_c   1.000
_cell.angle_alpha   90.00
_cell.angle_beta   90.00
_cell.angle_gamma   90.00
#
_symmetry.space_group_name_H-M   'P 1'
#
loop_
_entity.id
_entity.type
_entity.pdbx_description
1 polymer ?
#
loop_
_entity_poly.entity_id
_entity_poly.type
_entity_poly.pdbx_seq_one_letter_code
_entity_poly.pdbx_strand_id
1 'polypeptide(L)' 'MESYEQLLDGAYAALPERKSTGERFEMPRATVFIQGSKTIIKNFDFVCQRLRR' A
#
# COMPACT_ATOMS: atom_id res chain seq x y z
N MET A 1 16.00 21.33 32.14
CA MET A 1 14.60 21.13 31.70
C MET A 1 14.62 21.45 30.22
N GLU A 2 14.61 20.45 29.35
CA GLU A 2 14.61 20.69 27.90
C GLU A 2 13.34 21.46 27.53
N SER A 3 13.47 22.44 26.63
CA SER A 3 12.31 23.23 26.18
C SER A 3 11.41 22.35 25.31
N TYR A 4 10.10 22.59 25.37
CA TYR A 4 9.10 21.88 24.58
C TYR A 4 9.46 21.83 23.07
N GLU A 5 10.09 22.89 22.57
CA GLU A 5 10.57 23.01 21.18
C GLU A 5 11.63 21.96 20.84
N GLN A 6 12.56 21.68 21.75
CA GLN A 6 13.62 20.68 21.53
C GLN A 6 13.06 19.25 21.46
N LEU A 7 12.04 18.95 22.28
CA LEU A 7 11.35 17.66 22.26
C LEU A 7 10.51 17.48 20.99
N LEU A 8 9.90 18.56 20.50
CA LEU A 8 9.11 18.57 19.28
C LEU A 8 9.97 18.34 18.04
N ASP A 9 11.11 19.02 17.95
CA ASP A 9 12.05 18.86 16.82
C ASP A 9 12.65 17.44 16.79
N GLY A 10 12.98 16.88 17.95
CA GLY A 10 13.44 15.49 18.05
C GLY A 10 12.39 14.47 17.59
N ALA A 11 11.12 14.70 17.93
CA ALA A 11 10.02 13.86 17.51
C ALA A 11 9.79 13.92 15.98
N TYR A 12 9.87 15.12 15.39
CA TYR A 12 9.77 15.29 13.94
C TYR A 12 10.97 14.74 13.16
N ALA A 13 12.18 14.81 13.73
CA ALA A 13 13.37 14.22 13.13
C ALA A 13 13.38 12.67 13.20
N ALA A 14 12.78 12.10 14.24
CA ALA A 14 12.65 10.65 14.41
C ALA A 14 11.48 10.06 13.62
N LEU A 15 10.57 10.88 13.11
CA LEU A 15 9.48 10.44 12.24
C LEU A 15 10.07 9.93 10.92
N PRO A 16 9.83 8.65 10.56
CA PRO A 16 10.28 8.15 9.28
C PRO A 16 9.64 8.98 8.16
N GLU A 17 10.45 9.35 7.16
CA GLU A 17 9.93 9.99 5.96
C GLU A 17 8.71 9.21 5.48
N ARG A 18 7.59 9.90 5.25
CA ARG A 18 6.36 9.26 4.78
C ARG A 18 6.65 8.62 3.42
N LYS A 19 7.03 7.35 3.43
CA LYS A 19 7.16 6.47 2.24
C LYS A 19 5.79 6.13 1.63
N SER A 20 4.81 7.01 1.83
CA SER A 20 3.59 7.00 1.04
C SER A 20 3.85 7.95 -0.09
N THR A 21 4.36 7.43 -1.21
CA THR A 21 4.11 8.03 -2.51
C THR A 21 2.60 8.28 -2.53
N GLY A 22 2.15 9.54 -2.55
CA GLY A 22 0.73 9.93 -2.44
C GLY A 22 -0.17 9.40 -3.58
N GLU A 23 0.31 8.40 -4.31
CA GLU A 23 -0.42 7.53 -5.19
C GLU A 23 -1.58 6.91 -4.43
N ARG A 24 -2.79 7.21 -4.90
CA ARG A 24 -4.00 6.55 -4.43
C ARG A 24 -3.83 5.05 -4.69
N PHE A 25 -4.22 4.24 -3.72
CA PHE A 25 -4.28 2.80 -3.91
C PHE A 25 -5.28 2.49 -5.04
N GLU A 26 -4.77 2.19 -6.23
CA GLU A 26 -5.60 1.71 -7.34
C GLU A 26 -5.88 0.22 -7.15
N MET A 27 -7.15 -0.11 -6.95
CA MET A 27 -7.65 -1.48 -6.90
C MET A 27 -7.22 -2.24 -8.17
N PRO A 28 -6.47 -3.35 -8.06
CA PRO A 28 -6.09 -4.15 -9.22
C PRO A 28 -7.34 -4.75 -9.86
N ARG A 29 -7.55 -4.49 -11.15
CA ARG A 29 -8.69 -5.05 -11.89
C ARG A 29 -8.40 -6.52 -12.22
N ALA A 30 -9.19 -7.44 -11.67
CA ALA A 30 -9.08 -8.84 -12.02
C ALA A 30 -9.60 -9.10 -13.45
N THR A 31 -8.80 -9.78 -14.27
CA THR A 31 -9.19 -10.28 -15.58
C THR A 31 -9.74 -11.69 -15.40
N VAL A 32 -11.07 -11.80 -15.46
CA VAL A 32 -11.79 -13.05 -15.23
C VAL A 32 -12.28 -13.60 -16.56
N PHE A 33 -12.11 -14.91 -16.74
CA PHE A 33 -12.65 -15.65 -17.87
C PHE A 33 -13.56 -16.76 -17.34
N ILE A 34 -14.83 -16.72 -17.73
CA ILE A 34 -15.84 -17.70 -17.30
C ILE A 34 -16.01 -18.71 -18.44
N GLN A 35 -15.65 -19.96 -18.19
CA GLN A 35 -15.86 -21.09 -19.09
C GLN A 35 -16.88 -22.04 -18.47
N GLY A 36 -18.15 -21.87 -18.82
CA GLY A 36 -19.25 -22.69 -18.29
C GLY A 36 -19.37 -22.59 -16.77
N SER A 37 -19.08 -23.67 -16.06
CA SER A 37 -19.06 -23.71 -14.58
C SER A 37 -17.72 -23.34 -13.95
N LYS A 38 -16.67 -23.09 -14.74
CA LYS A 38 -15.33 -22.77 -14.26
C LYS A 38 -15.01 -21.29 -14.48
N THR A 39 -14.64 -20.61 -13.41
CA THR A 39 -14.18 -19.22 -13.44
C THR A 39 -12.67 -19.18 -13.27
N ILE A 40 -11.95 -18.69 -14.27
CA ILE A 40 -10.49 -18.61 -14.29
C ILE A 40 -10.07 -17.14 -14.17
N ILE A 41 -9.25 -16.83 -13.17
CA ILE A 41 -8.65 -15.51 -13.01
C ILE A 41 -7.25 -15.54 -13.65
N LYS A 42 -7.05 -14.79 -14.73
CA LYS A 42 -5.79 -14.81 -15.50
C LYS A 42 -4.66 -14.04 -14.81
N ASN A 43 -5.00 -13.02 -14.03
CA ASN A 43 -4.03 -12.11 -13.40
C ASN A 43 -4.04 -12.22 -11.87
N PHE A 44 -4.23 -13.43 -11.35
CA PHE A 44 -4.27 -13.67 -9.90
C PHE A 44 -2.97 -13.27 -9.20
N ASP A 45 -1.81 -13.59 -9.80
CA ASP A 45 -0.50 -13.22 -9.27
C ASP A 45 -0.29 -11.70 -9.19
N PHE A 46 -0.71 -10.96 -10.22
CA PHE A 46 -0.68 -9.49 -10.22
C PHE A 46 -1.54 -8.88 -9.09
N VAL A 47 -2.70 -9.48 -8.83
CA VAL A 47 -3.58 -9.07 -7.72
C VAL A 47 -2.91 -9.34 -6.38
N CYS A 48 -2.28 -10.49 -6.20
CA CYS A 48 -1.54 -10.86 -4.98
C CYS A 48 -0.36 -9.91 -4.71
N GLN A 49 0.48 -9.65 -5.72
CA GLN A 49 1.62 -8.73 -5.60
C GLN A 49 1.19 -7.32 -5.18
N ARG A 50 0.08 -6.81 -5.73
CA ARG A 50 -0.43 -5.47 -5.40
C ARG A 50 -1.11 -5.41 -4.03
N LEU A 51 -1.61 -6.54 -3.53
CA LEU A 51 -2.15 -6.69 -2.17
C LEU A 51 -1.09 -7.07 -1.13
N ARG A 52 0.19 -7.24 -1.52
CA ARG A 52 1.29 -7.75 -0.68
C ARG A 52 0.92 -9.08 0.00
N ARG A 53 0.32 -9.99 -0.76
CA ARG A 53 -0.01 -11.36 -0.35
C ARG A 53 0.80 -12.40 -1.09
#